data_AF-A0A1G9QTP8-F1
#
_entry.id   AF-A0A1G9QTP8-F1
#
_cell.length_a   1.000
_cell.length_b   1.000
_cell.length_c   1.000
_cell.angle_alpha   90.00
_cell.angle_beta   90.00
_cell.angle_gamma   90.00
#
_symmetry.space_group_name_H-M   'P 1'
#
loop_
_entity.id
_entity.type
_entity.pdbx_description
1 polymer ?
#
loop_
_entity_poly.entity_id
_entity_poly.type
_entity_poly.pdbx_seq_one_letter_code
_entity_poly.pdbx_strand_id
1 'polypeptide(L)'
;MERFYFNLALILLVIFYTVFVLFSVFFNDEYISNNLKRTKNGFRRFINRIKSLWPMNLFFIIIFTVIVILNLLIKNFQLESYLTSLFSLIITVYLLDFLYSEQGRRETANKRYTVDWEFHSIYSELEFGLHRLLIPEEDVYYGLDPDGDYNYRSMNLHTLDSESIAKIIKREGFWNKKTDHFQSKGYKIEITNRDFLTFLLSESRIKVNNHLIRYSNLILYEDFKLIHKLDNTLNDFYLKKGSNFPNLNQDMVAYSLEGLISCIFDCHRVKDKWK
;
A
#
# COMPACT_ATOMS: atom_id res chain seq x y z
N MET A 1 19.20 -58.89 -11.95
CA MET A 1 17.88 -58.48 -11.39
C MET A 1 17.92 -57.10 -10.75
N GLU A 2 18.90 -56.79 -9.88
CA GLU A 2 18.98 -55.50 -9.17
C GLU A 2 19.00 -54.26 -10.08
N ARG A 3 19.77 -54.27 -11.18
CA ARG A 3 19.82 -53.15 -12.14
C ARG A 3 18.47 -52.88 -12.84
N PHE A 4 17.65 -53.91 -13.01
CA PHE A 4 16.31 -53.77 -13.60
C PHE A 4 15.35 -53.06 -12.63
N TYR A 5 15.33 -53.48 -11.36
CA TYR A 5 14.50 -52.83 -10.33
C TYR A 5 14.92 -51.37 -10.07
N PHE A 6 16.22 -51.09 -10.10
CA PHE A 6 16.75 -49.73 -9.96
C PHE A 6 16.34 -48.82 -11.13
N ASN A 7 16.47 -49.29 -12.37
CA ASN A 7 16.03 -48.54 -13.54
C ASN A 7 14.51 -48.32 -13.55
N LEU A 8 13.73 -49.30 -13.09
CA LEU A 8 12.27 -49.17 -12.94
C LEU A 8 11.90 -48.12 -11.89
N ALA A 9 12.58 -48.10 -10.73
CA ALA A 9 12.37 -47.09 -9.69
C ALA A 9 12.68 -45.68 -10.19
N LEU A 10 13.72 -45.52 -11.02
CA LEU A 10 14.06 -44.24 -11.66
C LEU A 10 12.99 -43.75 -12.63
N ILE A 11 12.49 -44.63 -13.48
CA ILE A 11 11.40 -44.30 -14.42
C ILE A 11 10.14 -43.90 -13.63
N LEU A 12 9.81 -44.63 -12.57
CA LEU A 12 8.69 -44.29 -11.68
C LEU A 12 8.90 -42.94 -10.98
N LEU A 13 10.13 -42.59 -10.60
CA LEU A 13 10.45 -41.29 -10.02
C LEU A 13 10.31 -40.14 -11.03
N VAL A 14 10.67 -40.34 -12.30
CA VAL A 14 10.39 -39.36 -13.38
C VAL A 14 8.90 -39.16 -13.52
N ILE A 15 8.15 -40.26 -13.67
CA ILE A 15 6.69 -40.21 -13.85
C ILE A 15 6.05 -39.50 -12.66
N PHE A 16 6.46 -39.84 -11.43
CA PHE A 16 5.96 -39.19 -10.23
C PHE A 16 6.26 -37.69 -10.20
N TYR A 17 7.50 -37.27 -10.50
CA TYR A 17 7.88 -35.86 -10.55
C TYR A 17 7.11 -35.09 -11.65
N THR A 18 6.98 -35.67 -12.84
CA THR A 18 6.22 -35.07 -13.95
C THR A 18 4.73 -34.93 -13.61
N VAL A 19 4.12 -35.98 -13.04
CA VAL A 19 2.72 -35.94 -12.58
C VAL A 19 2.55 -34.91 -11.46
N PHE A 20 3.49 -34.82 -10.53
CA PHE A 20 3.46 -33.83 -9.46
C PHE A 20 3.54 -32.40 -9.99
N VAL A 21 4.43 -32.12 -10.95
CA VAL A 21 4.55 -30.80 -11.60
C VAL A 21 3.27 -30.47 -12.36
N LEU A 22 2.74 -31.41 -13.16
CA LEU A 22 1.50 -31.20 -13.91
C LEU A 22 0.32 -30.97 -12.96
N PHE A 23 0.18 -31.76 -11.91
CA PHE A 23 -0.86 -31.58 -10.90
C PHE A 23 -0.74 -30.21 -10.20
N SER A 24 0.48 -29.80 -9.86
CA SER A 24 0.75 -28.50 -9.23
C SER A 24 0.45 -27.32 -10.15
N VAL A 25 0.67 -27.46 -11.46
CA VAL A 25 0.36 -26.44 -12.46
C VAL A 25 -1.15 -26.35 -12.73
N PHE A 26 -1.85 -27.47 -12.84
CA PHE A 26 -3.22 -27.52 -13.35
C PHE A 26 -4.33 -27.60 -12.28
N PHE A 27 -4.09 -28.12 -11.07
CA PHE A 27 -5.19 -28.53 -10.17
C PHE A 27 -5.29 -27.79 -8.81
N ASN A 28 -4.51 -26.73 -8.57
CA ASN A 28 -4.46 -26.11 -7.23
C ASN A 28 -5.07 -24.70 -7.12
N ASP A 29 -5.80 -24.23 -8.13
CA ASP A 29 -6.38 -22.86 -8.10
C ASP A 29 -7.63 -22.75 -7.19
N GLU A 30 -8.23 -23.87 -6.77
CA GLU A 30 -9.52 -23.85 -6.04
C GLU A 30 -9.47 -24.24 -4.54
N TYR A 31 -8.40 -24.86 -4.02
CA TYR A 31 -8.50 -25.59 -2.74
C TYR A 31 -7.91 -24.91 -1.48
N ILE A 32 -7.26 -23.74 -1.57
CA ILE A 32 -6.71 -23.08 -0.37
C ILE A 32 -7.58 -21.89 0.03
N SER A 33 -8.74 -22.22 0.60
CA SER A 33 -9.63 -21.27 1.27
C SER A 33 -9.28 -21.10 2.77
N ASN A 34 -9.15 -19.83 3.14
CA ASN A 34 -9.50 -19.16 4.39
C ASN A 34 -8.85 -19.42 5.76
N ASN A 35 -8.10 -20.48 6.09
CA ASN A 35 -7.80 -20.71 7.53
C ASN A 35 -6.36 -20.56 8.06
N LEU A 36 -5.40 -20.03 7.30
CA LEU A 36 -4.00 -19.96 7.78
C LEU A 36 -3.34 -18.61 7.52
N LYS A 37 -3.67 -17.62 8.34
CA LYS A 37 -3.39 -16.21 8.05
C LYS A 37 -2.01 -15.67 8.41
N ARG A 38 -1.15 -16.37 9.18
CA ARG A 38 0.15 -15.75 9.59
C ARG A 38 1.43 -16.55 9.34
N THR A 39 1.48 -17.86 9.59
CA THR A 39 2.68 -18.68 9.31
C THR A 39 2.72 -19.27 7.89
N LYS A 40 1.61 -19.24 7.13
CA LYS A 40 1.49 -19.88 5.80
C LYS A 40 1.70 -18.98 4.58
N ASN A 41 2.01 -17.70 4.76
CA ASN A 41 2.22 -16.82 3.60
C ASN A 41 3.53 -17.14 2.85
N GLY A 42 4.63 -17.48 3.54
CA GLY A 42 5.90 -17.80 2.88
C GLY A 42 5.85 -19.09 2.05
N PHE A 43 5.40 -20.19 2.65
CA PHE A 43 5.32 -21.49 1.97
C PHE A 43 4.29 -21.51 0.83
N ARG A 44 3.12 -20.87 1.02
CA ARG A 44 2.15 -20.69 -0.06
C ARG A 44 2.72 -19.89 -1.22
N ARG A 45 3.47 -18.81 -0.93
CA ARG A 45 4.15 -18.01 -1.95
C ARG A 45 5.23 -18.80 -2.67
N PHE A 46 5.99 -19.63 -1.95
CA PHE A 46 6.98 -20.54 -2.54
C PHE A 46 6.34 -21.52 -3.53
N ILE A 47 5.24 -22.19 -3.13
CA ILE A 47 4.51 -23.10 -4.03
C ILE A 47 3.97 -22.37 -5.26
N ASN A 48 3.34 -21.21 -5.06
CA ASN A 48 2.83 -20.41 -6.19
C ASN A 48 3.96 -19.95 -7.13
N ARG A 49 5.15 -19.69 -6.58
CA ARG A 49 6.33 -19.33 -7.38
C ARG A 49 6.84 -20.52 -8.18
N ILE A 50 6.92 -21.72 -7.60
CA ILE A 50 7.24 -22.95 -8.33
C ILE A 50 6.28 -23.16 -9.51
N LYS A 51 4.99 -22.90 -9.31
CA LYS A 51 3.99 -22.94 -10.40
C LYS A 51 4.29 -21.91 -11.50
N SER A 52 4.62 -20.67 -11.13
CA SER A 52 4.95 -19.62 -12.11
C SER A 52 6.23 -19.92 -12.92
N LEU A 53 7.12 -20.76 -12.41
CA LEU A 53 8.34 -21.21 -13.06
C LEU A 53 8.14 -22.48 -13.92
N TRP A 54 6.95 -22.67 -14.50
CA TRP A 54 6.64 -23.83 -15.34
C TRP A 54 7.67 -24.10 -16.46
N PRO A 55 8.26 -23.09 -17.15
CA PRO A 55 9.27 -23.36 -18.19
C PRO A 55 10.56 -23.93 -17.60
N MET A 56 10.93 -23.50 -16.39
CA MET A 56 12.09 -24.00 -15.67
C MET A 56 11.86 -25.44 -15.17
N ASN A 57 10.65 -25.75 -14.70
CA ASN A 57 10.27 -27.13 -14.36
C ASN A 57 10.39 -28.04 -15.60
N LEU A 58 9.91 -27.60 -16.75
CA LEU A 58 10.00 -28.36 -18.01
C LEU A 58 11.46 -28.59 -18.43
N PHE A 59 12.32 -27.58 -18.30
CA PHE A 59 13.76 -27.72 -18.53
C PHE A 59 14.40 -28.80 -17.64
N PHE A 60 14.10 -28.81 -16.34
CA PHE A 60 14.61 -29.84 -15.42
C PHE A 60 14.07 -31.24 -15.75
N ILE A 61 12.81 -31.36 -16.16
CA ILE A 61 12.24 -32.64 -16.61
C ILE A 61 12.98 -33.18 -17.84
N ILE A 62 13.32 -32.30 -18.80
CA ILE A 62 14.10 -32.68 -19.99
C ILE A 62 15.48 -33.19 -19.58
N ILE A 63 16.21 -32.46 -18.71
CA ILE A 63 17.53 -32.87 -18.22
C ILE A 63 17.43 -34.22 -17.50
N PHE A 64 16.45 -34.40 -16.63
CA PHE A 64 16.24 -35.64 -15.89
C PHE A 64 16.00 -36.81 -16.85
N THR A 65 15.18 -36.60 -17.89
CA THR A 65 14.89 -37.61 -18.91
C THR A 65 16.15 -38.00 -19.68
N VAL A 66 16.98 -37.02 -20.06
CA VAL A 66 18.26 -37.27 -20.74
C VAL A 66 19.20 -38.10 -19.86
N ILE A 67 19.30 -37.78 -18.57
CA ILE A 67 20.13 -38.52 -17.61
C ILE A 67 19.67 -39.98 -17.49
N VAL A 68 18.36 -40.24 -17.44
CA VAL A 68 17.80 -41.59 -17.41
C VAL A 68 18.12 -42.36 -18.69
N ILE A 69 17.96 -41.74 -19.86
CA ILE A 69 18.29 -42.36 -21.16
C ILE A 69 19.78 -42.72 -21.22
N LEU A 70 20.66 -41.81 -20.82
CA LEU A 70 22.12 -42.06 -20.81
C LEU A 70 22.51 -43.20 -19.87
N ASN A 71 21.87 -43.32 -18.71
CA ASN A 71 22.10 -44.43 -17.79
C ASN A 71 21.69 -45.79 -18.37
N LEU A 72 20.67 -45.83 -19.23
CA LEU A 72 20.24 -47.05 -19.92
C LEU A 72 21.21 -47.45 -21.05
N LEU A 73 21.80 -46.47 -21.74
CA LEU A 73 22.69 -46.69 -22.88
C LEU A 73 24.15 -46.95 -22.49
N ILE A 74 24.63 -46.36 -21.39
CA ILE A 74 26.05 -46.37 -20.99
C ILE A 74 26.26 -47.28 -19.78
N LYS A 75 27.08 -48.32 -19.95
CA LYS A 75 27.25 -49.40 -18.95
C LYS A 75 27.82 -48.92 -17.61
N ASN A 76 28.67 -47.88 -17.62
CA ASN A 76 29.38 -47.32 -16.46
C ASN A 76 28.99 -45.86 -16.15
N PHE A 77 27.73 -45.49 -16.38
CA PHE A 77 27.26 -44.13 -16.13
C PHE A 77 27.16 -43.85 -14.61
N GLN A 78 27.78 -42.76 -14.15
CA GLN A 78 27.80 -42.37 -12.73
C GLN A 78 26.51 -41.63 -12.32
N LEU A 79 25.38 -42.33 -12.41
CA LEU A 79 24.06 -41.73 -12.23
C LEU A 79 23.90 -40.96 -10.91
N GLU A 80 24.40 -41.51 -9.81
CA GLU A 80 24.26 -40.92 -8.46
C GLU A 80 24.86 -39.51 -8.38
N SER A 81 26.02 -39.31 -9.01
CA SER A 81 26.69 -38.00 -9.07
C SER A 81 25.87 -36.97 -9.86
N TYR A 82 25.32 -37.39 -11.00
CA TYR A 82 24.48 -36.53 -11.85
C TYR A 82 23.14 -36.20 -11.20
N LEU A 83 22.49 -37.15 -10.53
CA LEU A 83 21.25 -36.91 -9.78
C LEU A 83 21.49 -35.96 -8.61
N THR A 84 22.56 -36.17 -7.85
CA THR A 84 22.91 -35.29 -6.71
C THR A 84 23.16 -33.86 -7.20
N SER A 85 23.88 -33.72 -8.31
CA SER A 85 24.14 -32.42 -8.94
C SER A 85 22.86 -31.77 -9.45
N LEU A 86 21.95 -32.54 -10.05
CA LEU A 86 20.67 -32.05 -10.56
C LEU A 86 19.76 -31.59 -9.43
N PHE A 87 19.62 -32.36 -8.34
CA PHE A 87 18.83 -31.95 -7.18
C PHE A 87 19.41 -30.72 -6.50
N SER A 88 20.73 -30.65 -6.36
CA SER A 88 21.41 -29.47 -5.83
C SER A 88 21.13 -28.23 -6.67
N LEU A 89 21.19 -28.36 -8.00
CA LEU A 89 20.87 -27.28 -8.94
C LEU A 89 19.39 -26.84 -8.83
N ILE A 90 18.46 -27.80 -8.79
CA ILE A 90 17.03 -27.55 -8.62
C ILE A 90 16.77 -26.75 -7.34
N ILE A 91 17.30 -27.23 -6.20
CA ILE A 91 17.12 -26.57 -4.90
C ILE A 91 17.72 -25.15 -4.94
N THR A 92 18.92 -25.00 -5.50
CA THR A 92 19.60 -23.70 -5.58
C THR A 92 18.82 -22.71 -6.42
N VAL A 93 18.34 -23.11 -7.60
CA VAL A 93 17.54 -22.22 -8.49
C VAL A 93 16.26 -21.77 -7.80
N TYR A 94 15.50 -22.69 -7.20
CA TYR A 94 14.25 -22.33 -6.52
C TYR A 94 14.48 -21.47 -5.27
N LEU A 95 15.53 -21.75 -4.51
CA LEU A 95 15.85 -20.96 -3.32
C LEU A 95 16.28 -19.54 -3.70
N LEU A 96 17.16 -19.39 -4.70
CA LEU A 96 17.60 -18.08 -5.18
C LEU A 96 16.44 -17.27 -5.77
N ASP A 97 15.61 -17.88 -6.60
CA ASP A 97 14.44 -17.20 -7.18
C ASP A 97 13.44 -16.78 -6.08
N PHE A 98 13.21 -17.64 -5.09
CA PHE A 98 12.36 -17.29 -3.94
C PHE A 98 12.96 -16.14 -3.12
N LEU A 99 14.26 -16.18 -2.83
CA LEU A 99 14.95 -15.11 -2.09
C LEU A 99 14.90 -13.79 -2.86
N TYR A 100 15.13 -13.81 -4.17
CA TYR A 100 15.05 -12.63 -5.03
C TYR A 100 13.61 -12.07 -5.08
N SER A 101 12.62 -12.96 -5.19
CA SER A 101 11.20 -12.58 -5.15
C SER A 101 10.80 -11.97 -3.81
N GLU A 102 11.24 -12.55 -2.68
CA GLU A 102 10.99 -11.98 -1.35
C GLU A 102 11.73 -10.66 -1.13
N GLN A 103 12.94 -10.51 -1.67
CA GLN A 103 13.67 -9.24 -1.65
C GLN A 103 12.90 -8.16 -2.42
N GLY A 104 12.49 -8.43 -3.67
CA GLY A 104 11.67 -7.50 -4.45
C GLY A 104 10.34 -7.15 -3.77
N ARG A 105 9.69 -8.14 -3.14
CA ARG A 105 8.47 -7.93 -2.35
C ARG A 105 8.71 -7.03 -1.14
N ARG A 106 9.78 -7.27 -0.38
CA ARG A 106 10.15 -6.43 0.78
C ARG A 106 10.47 -5.01 0.35
N GLU A 107 11.21 -4.85 -0.74
CA GLU A 107 11.55 -3.54 -1.28
C GLU A 107 10.31 -2.76 -1.74
N THR A 108 9.36 -3.45 -2.39
CA THR A 108 8.07 -2.86 -2.80
C THR A 108 7.18 -2.54 -1.59
N ALA A 109 7.14 -3.42 -0.59
CA ALA A 109 6.37 -3.20 0.64
C ALA A 109 6.91 -2.00 1.44
N ASN A 110 8.24 -1.87 1.56
CA ASN A 110 8.85 -0.72 2.22
C ASN A 110 8.51 0.58 1.51
N LYS A 111 8.57 0.59 0.16
CA LYS A 111 8.15 1.76 -0.64
C LYS A 111 6.67 2.10 -0.42
N ARG A 112 5.79 1.09 -0.30
CA ARG A 112 4.36 1.31 0.02
C ARG A 112 4.14 1.91 1.40
N TYR A 113 4.81 1.40 2.43
CA TYR A 113 4.73 2.00 3.76
C TYR A 113 5.19 3.46 3.77
N THR A 114 6.21 3.81 2.98
CA THR A 114 6.63 5.20 2.80
C THR A 114 5.56 6.04 2.12
N VAL A 115 4.92 5.51 1.07
CA VAL A 115 3.80 6.17 0.37
C VAL A 115 2.64 6.42 1.34
N ASP A 116 2.21 5.40 2.06
CA ASP A 116 1.10 5.48 3.01
C ASP A 116 1.38 6.49 4.13
N TRP A 117 2.62 6.51 4.65
CA TRP A 117 3.02 7.43 5.72
C TRP A 117 3.08 8.88 5.21
N GLU A 118 3.67 9.13 4.06
CA GLU A 118 3.72 10.47 3.48
C GLU A 118 2.32 10.99 3.14
N PHE A 119 1.45 10.15 2.59
CA PHE A 119 0.06 10.54 2.31
C PHE A 119 -0.76 10.74 3.59
N HIS A 120 -0.54 9.90 4.61
CA HIS A 120 -1.14 10.07 5.93
C HIS A 120 -0.82 11.41 6.57
N SER A 121 0.44 11.84 6.46
CA SER A 121 0.86 13.15 6.95
C SER A 121 0.05 14.28 6.31
N ILE A 122 -0.19 14.21 4.99
CA ILE A 122 -0.93 15.24 4.24
C ILE A 122 -2.37 15.40 4.76
N TYR A 123 -3.15 14.32 4.79
CA TYR A 123 -4.56 14.45 5.19
C TYR A 123 -4.72 14.70 6.70
N SER A 124 -3.76 14.27 7.54
CA SER A 124 -3.77 14.57 8.97
C SER A 124 -3.45 16.04 9.25
N GLU A 125 -2.50 16.64 8.51
CA GLU A 125 -2.24 18.07 8.59
C GLU A 125 -3.45 18.90 8.14
N LEU A 126 -4.12 18.49 7.06
CA LEU A 126 -5.37 19.10 6.59
C LEU A 126 -6.46 19.02 7.65
N GLU A 127 -6.69 17.85 8.23
CA GLU A 127 -7.67 17.64 9.29
C GLU A 127 -7.39 18.55 10.48
N PHE A 128 -6.14 18.55 10.96
CA PHE A 128 -5.73 19.37 12.09
C PHE A 128 -5.91 20.86 11.82
N GLY A 129 -5.52 21.32 10.63
CA GLY A 129 -5.68 22.72 10.24
C GLY A 129 -7.15 23.13 10.15
N LEU A 130 -8.00 22.29 9.55
CA LEU A 130 -9.44 22.57 9.45
C LEU A 130 -10.13 22.52 10.81
N HIS A 131 -9.73 21.58 11.67
CA HIS A 131 -10.22 21.51 13.04
C HIS A 131 -9.91 22.80 13.81
N ARG A 132 -8.67 23.28 13.75
CA ARG A 132 -8.26 24.54 14.37
C ARG A 132 -9.04 25.75 13.84
N LEU A 133 -9.40 25.72 12.57
CA LEU A 133 -10.09 26.82 11.91
C LEU A 133 -11.59 26.86 12.24
N LEU A 134 -12.24 25.69 12.31
CA LEU A 134 -13.69 25.56 12.35
C LEU A 134 -14.24 25.23 13.75
N ILE A 135 -13.45 24.57 14.59
CA ILE A 135 -13.86 24.19 15.95
C ILE A 135 -13.29 25.21 16.94
N PRO A 136 -14.12 25.80 17.84
CA PRO A 136 -13.65 26.68 18.89
C PRO A 136 -12.63 25.98 19.79
N GLU A 137 -11.60 26.71 20.26
CA GLU A 137 -10.55 26.16 21.16
C GLU A 137 -11.13 25.51 22.43
N GLU A 138 -12.27 26.01 22.90
CA GLU A 138 -13.00 25.51 24.08
C GLU A 138 -13.59 24.10 23.86
N ASP A 139 -13.84 23.72 22.61
CA ASP A 139 -14.40 22.43 22.22
C ASP A 139 -13.32 21.43 21.75
N VAL A 140 -12.03 21.81 21.83
CA VAL A 140 -10.89 20.97 21.44
C VAL A 140 -10.39 20.15 22.62
N TYR A 141 -10.74 18.86 22.66
CA TYR A 141 -10.16 17.90 23.61
C TYR A 141 -8.81 17.38 23.10
N TYR A 142 -7.73 17.74 23.78
CA TYR A 142 -6.41 17.14 23.56
C TYR A 142 -6.29 15.86 24.41
N GLY A 143 -6.48 14.70 23.78
CA GLY A 143 -6.23 13.39 24.38
C GLY A 143 -5.02 12.70 23.75
N LEU A 144 -4.08 12.25 24.58
CA LEU A 144 -3.07 11.26 24.16
C LEU A 144 -3.72 9.88 24.23
N ASP A 145 -3.63 9.10 23.14
CA ASP A 145 -3.92 7.66 23.20
C ASP A 145 -2.89 7.00 24.13
N PRO A 146 -3.21 5.95 24.91
CA PRO A 146 -2.26 5.08 25.59
C PRO A 146 -1.00 4.67 24.81
N ASP A 147 -1.05 4.65 23.47
CA ASP A 147 0.08 4.33 22.60
C ASP A 147 1.01 5.52 22.28
N GLY A 148 0.73 6.72 22.82
CA GLY A 148 1.53 7.93 22.60
C GLY A 148 1.23 8.67 21.29
N ASP A 149 0.25 8.18 20.53
CA ASP A 149 -0.29 8.90 19.37
C ASP A 149 -1.30 9.97 19.83
N TYR A 150 -1.26 11.14 19.20
CA TYR A 150 -2.28 12.18 19.39
C TYR A 150 -3.60 11.67 18.81
N ASN A 151 -4.48 11.15 19.67
CA ASN A 151 -5.83 10.81 19.27
C ASN A 151 -6.67 12.09 19.30
N TYR A 152 -6.78 12.73 18.15
CA TYR A 152 -7.77 13.78 17.92
C TYR A 152 -9.17 13.17 17.92
N ARG A 153 -9.68 12.80 19.10
CA ARG A 153 -11.12 12.67 19.30
C ARG A 153 -11.70 14.08 19.41
N SER A 154 -11.63 14.78 18.29
CA SER A 154 -12.33 16.02 18.05
C SER A 154 -13.82 15.80 18.21
N MET A 155 -14.53 16.83 18.66
CA MET A 155 -15.91 17.00 18.26
C MET A 155 -15.94 16.89 16.73
N ASN A 156 -16.59 15.84 16.25
CA ASN A 156 -16.40 15.25 14.93
C ASN A 156 -16.39 16.31 13.82
N LEU A 157 -15.21 16.70 13.30
CA LEU A 157 -15.11 17.58 12.12
C LEU A 157 -16.01 17.05 10.98
N HIS A 158 -16.11 15.72 10.87
CA HIS A 158 -16.97 15.01 9.92
C HIS A 158 -18.49 15.11 10.17
N THR A 159 -18.93 15.69 11.29
CA THR A 159 -20.36 15.99 11.57
C THR A 159 -20.76 17.41 11.20
N LEU A 160 -19.81 18.27 10.84
CA LEU A 160 -20.12 19.60 10.34
C LEU A 160 -20.67 19.49 8.93
N ASP A 161 -21.95 19.83 8.78
CA ASP A 161 -22.56 20.08 7.48
C ASP A 161 -22.21 21.48 6.96
N SER A 162 -22.44 21.71 5.67
CA SER A 162 -22.21 23.02 5.04
C SER A 162 -22.99 24.15 5.72
N GLU A 163 -24.17 23.90 6.28
CA GLU A 163 -24.92 24.94 7.01
C GLU A 163 -24.19 25.37 8.29
N SER A 164 -23.67 24.41 9.06
CA SER A 164 -22.89 24.68 10.28
C SER A 164 -21.57 25.38 9.95
N ILE A 165 -20.87 24.93 8.91
CA ILE A 165 -19.63 25.59 8.44
C ILE A 165 -19.94 27.02 7.99
N ALA A 166 -21.01 27.23 7.22
CA ALA A 166 -21.43 28.56 6.77
C ALA A 166 -21.72 29.48 7.96
N LYS A 167 -22.42 28.99 8.99
CA LYS A 167 -22.67 29.75 10.23
C LYS A 167 -21.38 30.16 10.92
N ILE A 168 -20.34 29.33 10.91
CA ILE A 168 -19.03 29.64 11.52
C ILE A 168 -18.30 30.72 10.70
N ILE A 169 -18.16 30.53 9.40
CA ILE A 169 -17.34 31.43 8.55
C ILE A 169 -18.02 32.78 8.27
N LYS A 170 -19.36 32.85 8.41
CA LYS A 170 -20.14 34.09 8.33
C LYS A 170 -20.11 34.93 9.60
N ARG A 171 -19.54 34.42 10.71
CA ARG A 171 -19.42 35.21 11.96
C ARG A 171 -18.59 36.47 11.68
N GLU A 172 -19.02 37.57 12.28
CA GLU A 172 -18.34 38.84 12.14
C GLU A 172 -16.87 38.71 12.59
N GLY A 173 -15.96 39.22 11.76
CA GLY A 173 -14.52 39.17 12.04
C GLY A 173 -13.87 37.79 11.86
N PHE A 174 -14.59 36.72 11.49
CA PHE A 174 -14.03 35.37 11.36
C PHE A 174 -12.76 35.33 10.50
N TRP A 175 -12.79 35.92 9.31
CA TRP A 175 -11.66 35.90 8.38
C TRP A 175 -10.46 36.73 8.84
N ASN A 176 -10.70 37.75 9.66
CA ASN A 176 -9.68 38.65 10.19
C ASN A 176 -9.17 38.22 11.58
N LYS A 177 -9.85 37.27 12.23
CA LYS A 177 -9.40 36.65 13.46
C LYS A 177 -8.03 36.04 13.22
N LYS A 178 -7.11 36.33 14.13
CA LYS A 178 -5.77 35.76 14.11
C LYS A 178 -5.81 34.38 14.76
N THR A 179 -5.11 33.44 14.15
CA THR A 179 -4.80 32.14 14.72
C THR A 179 -3.30 31.96 14.72
N ASP A 180 -2.79 31.17 15.65
CA ASP A 180 -1.36 30.92 15.69
C ASP A 180 -0.98 29.93 14.60
N HIS A 181 0.16 30.15 14.00
CA HIS A 181 0.77 29.23 13.06
C HIS A 181 2.20 28.96 13.52
N PHE A 182 2.53 27.68 13.65
CA PHE A 182 3.85 27.23 14.04
C PHE A 182 4.71 27.09 12.78
N GLN A 183 5.69 27.96 12.62
CA GLN A 183 6.71 27.81 11.59
C GLN A 183 7.78 26.79 12.00
N SER A 184 8.51 26.29 11.00
CA SER A 184 9.68 25.45 11.21
C SER A 184 10.64 26.16 12.19
N LYS A 185 11.14 25.41 13.20
CA LYS A 185 11.96 25.87 14.35
C LYS A 185 11.18 26.43 15.56
N GLY A 186 9.87 26.25 15.64
CA GLY A 186 9.10 26.50 16.87
C GLY A 186 8.71 27.97 17.09
N TYR A 187 8.92 28.83 16.09
CA TYR A 187 8.44 30.21 16.13
C TYR A 187 6.94 30.24 15.89
N LYS A 188 6.24 30.88 16.82
CA LYS A 188 4.80 31.10 16.79
C LYS A 188 4.55 32.44 16.10
N ILE A 189 3.90 32.42 14.94
CA ILE A 189 3.44 33.63 14.26
C ILE A 189 1.92 33.70 14.28
N GLU A 190 1.37 34.89 14.42
CA GLU A 190 -0.07 35.09 14.27
C GLU A 190 -0.39 35.38 12.80
N ILE A 191 -1.28 34.60 12.21
CA ILE A 191 -1.79 34.84 10.85
C ILE A 191 -3.30 34.87 10.86
N THR A 192 -3.90 35.58 9.90
CA THR A 192 -5.38 35.61 9.80
C THR A 192 -5.91 34.24 9.40
N ASN A 193 -7.14 33.92 9.80
CA ASN A 193 -7.84 32.69 9.40
C ASN A 193 -7.86 32.49 7.88
N ARG A 194 -8.03 33.58 7.13
CA ARG A 194 -7.96 33.59 5.67
C ARG A 194 -6.59 33.15 5.15
N ASP A 195 -5.53 33.72 5.70
CA ASP A 195 -4.16 33.43 5.27
C ASP A 195 -3.74 32.02 5.73
N PHE A 196 -4.20 31.59 6.91
CA PHE A 196 -4.01 30.23 7.43
C PHE A 196 -4.65 29.19 6.49
N LEU A 197 -5.92 29.35 6.12
CA LEU A 197 -6.59 28.44 5.20
C LEU A 197 -5.90 28.43 3.82
N THR A 198 -5.50 29.60 3.33
CA THR A 198 -4.79 29.72 2.05
C THR A 198 -3.47 28.93 2.08
N PHE A 199 -2.68 29.11 3.13
CA PHE A 199 -1.42 28.39 3.36
C PHE A 199 -1.65 26.88 3.44
N LEU A 200 -2.61 26.46 4.27
CA LEU A 200 -2.94 25.05 4.48
C LEU A 200 -3.29 24.35 3.15
N LEU A 201 -4.15 24.97 2.34
CA LEU A 201 -4.56 24.44 1.05
C LEU A 201 -3.42 24.46 0.03
N SER A 202 -2.60 25.51 -0.02
CA SER A 202 -1.49 25.60 -0.96
C SER A 202 -0.40 24.56 -0.68
N GLU A 203 -0.01 24.42 0.59
CA GLU A 203 0.99 23.43 1.01
C GLU A 203 0.49 22.01 0.71
N SER A 204 -0.77 21.74 1.03
CA SER A 204 -1.37 20.43 0.78
C SER A 204 -1.41 20.10 -0.71
N ARG A 205 -1.76 21.06 -1.59
CA ARG A 205 -1.69 20.85 -3.05
C ARG A 205 -0.28 20.54 -3.52
N ILE A 206 0.72 21.25 -3.01
CA ILE A 206 2.12 21.02 -3.38
C ILE A 206 2.54 19.62 -2.93
N LYS A 207 2.22 19.22 -1.70
CA LYS A 207 2.52 17.88 -1.17
C LYS A 207 1.82 16.78 -1.97
N VAL A 208 0.52 16.93 -2.26
CA VAL A 208 -0.26 15.95 -3.05
C VAL A 208 0.31 15.83 -4.48
N ASN A 209 0.60 16.94 -5.15
CA ASN A 209 1.18 16.91 -6.49
C ASN A 209 2.56 16.26 -6.51
N ASN A 210 3.43 16.61 -5.55
CA ASN A 210 4.73 15.98 -5.41
C ASN A 210 4.60 14.47 -5.18
N HIS A 211 3.62 14.06 -4.38
CA HIS A 211 3.35 12.66 -4.09
C HIS A 211 2.86 11.90 -5.34
N LEU A 212 1.91 12.48 -6.10
CA LEU A 212 1.44 11.92 -7.37
C LEU A 212 2.57 11.78 -8.40
N ILE A 213 3.43 12.80 -8.54
CA ILE A 213 4.56 12.75 -9.48
C ILE A 213 5.57 11.67 -9.05
N ARG A 214 5.92 11.62 -7.77
CA ARG A 214 6.99 10.76 -7.24
C ARG A 214 6.60 9.28 -7.17
N TYR A 215 5.32 8.98 -6.93
CA TYR A 215 4.88 7.61 -6.62
C TYR A 215 3.79 7.07 -7.54
N SER A 216 3.43 7.78 -8.63
CA SER A 216 2.42 7.31 -9.61
C SER A 216 2.56 5.84 -10.03
N ASN A 217 3.78 5.34 -10.17
CA ASN A 217 4.07 3.96 -10.58
C ASN A 217 4.09 2.93 -9.43
N LEU A 218 3.98 3.38 -8.17
CA LEU A 218 4.12 2.57 -6.96
C LEU A 218 2.84 2.52 -6.11
N ILE A 219 1.92 3.44 -6.35
CA ILE A 219 0.63 3.57 -5.65
C ILE A 219 -0.34 2.48 -6.15
N LEU A 220 -1.09 1.86 -5.24
CA LEU A 220 -2.17 0.94 -5.61
C LEU A 220 -3.34 1.71 -6.21
N TYR A 221 -4.12 1.07 -7.08
CA TYR A 221 -5.20 1.75 -7.77
C TYR A 221 -6.23 2.38 -6.81
N GLU A 222 -6.50 1.73 -5.69
CA GLU A 222 -7.37 2.21 -4.63
C GLU A 222 -6.83 3.49 -3.97
N ASP A 223 -5.54 3.51 -3.63
CA ASP A 223 -4.88 4.66 -3.01
C ASP A 223 -4.77 5.82 -4.01
N PHE A 224 -4.49 5.51 -5.28
CA PHE A 224 -4.45 6.48 -6.36
C PHE A 224 -5.78 7.21 -6.50
N LYS A 225 -6.92 6.49 -6.41
CA LYS A 225 -8.25 7.12 -6.43
C LYS A 225 -8.46 8.10 -5.29
N LEU A 226 -7.99 7.78 -4.09
CA LEU A 226 -8.12 8.67 -2.93
C LEU A 226 -7.26 9.91 -3.08
N ILE A 227 -6.00 9.74 -3.46
CA ILE A 227 -5.07 10.84 -3.68
C ILE A 227 -5.59 11.76 -4.79
N HIS A 228 -6.09 11.18 -5.88
CA HIS A 228 -6.69 11.95 -6.97
C HIS A 228 -8.01 12.63 -6.57
N LYS A 229 -8.84 11.99 -5.74
CA LYS A 229 -10.05 12.62 -5.19
C LYS A 229 -9.66 13.83 -4.33
N LEU A 230 -8.67 13.68 -3.46
CA LEU A 230 -8.18 14.76 -2.62
C LEU A 230 -7.58 15.90 -3.47
N ASP A 231 -6.79 15.58 -4.49
CA ASP A 231 -6.26 16.57 -5.43
C ASP A 231 -7.37 17.36 -6.11
N ASN A 232 -8.39 16.67 -6.64
CA ASN A 232 -9.55 17.32 -7.27
C ASN A 232 -10.27 18.25 -6.29
N THR A 233 -10.49 17.81 -5.05
CA THR A 233 -11.16 18.62 -4.04
C THR A 233 -10.33 19.84 -3.64
N LEU A 234 -9.02 19.68 -3.40
CA LEU A 234 -8.13 20.81 -3.14
C LEU A 234 -8.08 21.81 -4.30
N ASN A 235 -8.30 21.32 -5.52
CA ASN A 235 -8.35 22.09 -6.76
C ASN A 235 -9.74 22.64 -7.12
N ASP A 236 -10.73 22.47 -6.23
CA ASP A 236 -12.06 23.07 -6.38
C ASP A 236 -11.98 24.59 -6.54
N PHE A 237 -12.92 25.16 -7.31
CA PHE A 237 -12.93 26.57 -7.63
C PHE A 237 -12.91 27.46 -6.38
N TYR A 238 -13.75 27.17 -5.39
CA TYR A 238 -13.87 28.03 -4.20
C TYR A 238 -12.65 27.91 -3.30
N LEU A 239 -12.01 26.73 -3.23
CA LEU A 239 -10.79 26.51 -2.45
C LEU A 239 -9.54 27.10 -3.12
N LYS A 240 -9.54 27.27 -4.44
CA LYS A 240 -8.43 27.89 -5.19
C LYS A 240 -8.31 29.40 -5.02
N LYS A 241 -9.36 30.09 -4.59
CA LYS A 241 -9.41 31.56 -4.58
C LYS A 241 -8.59 32.22 -3.47
N GLY A 242 -7.97 31.43 -2.58
CA GLY A 242 -6.96 31.90 -1.63
C GLY A 242 -7.42 33.12 -0.81
N SER A 243 -6.64 34.19 -0.78
CA SER A 243 -6.92 35.41 0.00
C SER A 243 -8.22 36.15 -0.33
N ASN A 244 -8.99 35.70 -1.34
CA ASN A 244 -10.32 36.26 -1.63
C ASN A 244 -11.49 35.61 -0.88
N PHE A 245 -11.26 34.64 0.01
CA PHE A 245 -12.33 33.97 0.77
C PHE A 245 -13.43 34.89 1.33
N PRO A 246 -13.13 36.04 1.96
CA PRO A 246 -14.16 36.91 2.53
C PRO A 246 -15.14 37.49 1.49
N ASN A 247 -14.70 37.58 0.23
CA ASN A 247 -15.45 38.20 -0.86
C ASN A 247 -16.21 37.17 -1.72
N LEU A 248 -16.11 35.88 -1.39
CA LEU A 248 -16.79 34.81 -2.11
C LEU A 248 -18.19 34.55 -1.53
N ASN A 249 -18.98 33.78 -2.28
CA ASN A 249 -20.20 33.19 -1.74
C ASN A 249 -19.83 32.22 -0.61
N GLN A 250 -20.10 32.62 0.64
CA GLN A 250 -19.74 31.86 1.83
C GLN A 250 -20.42 30.50 1.89
N ASP A 251 -21.66 30.36 1.39
CA ASP A 251 -22.34 29.07 1.36
C ASP A 251 -21.63 28.08 0.44
N MET A 252 -21.11 28.57 -0.69
CA MET A 252 -20.33 27.74 -1.61
C MET A 252 -18.93 27.40 -1.06
N VAL A 253 -18.29 28.34 -0.34
CA VAL A 253 -17.04 28.05 0.38
C VAL A 253 -17.26 26.96 1.42
N ALA A 254 -18.35 27.05 2.19
CA ALA A 254 -18.72 26.06 3.18
C ALA A 254 -18.99 24.68 2.57
N TYR A 255 -19.71 24.63 1.43
CA TYR A 255 -19.93 23.39 0.68
C TYR A 255 -18.62 22.74 0.20
N SER A 256 -17.70 23.54 -0.34
CA SER A 256 -16.40 23.01 -0.77
C SER A 256 -15.54 22.53 0.40
N LEU A 257 -15.62 23.20 1.57
CA LEU A 257 -14.95 22.75 2.80
C LEU A 257 -15.56 21.44 3.33
N GLU A 258 -16.89 21.29 3.32
CA GLU A 258 -17.56 20.03 3.66
C GLU A 258 -17.06 18.88 2.76
N GLY A 259 -16.98 19.12 1.44
CA GLY A 259 -16.44 18.14 0.50
C GLY A 259 -14.99 17.74 0.79
N LEU A 260 -14.15 18.71 1.21
CA LEU A 260 -12.77 18.45 1.63
C LEU A 260 -12.72 17.60 2.92
N ILE A 261 -13.52 17.95 3.93
CA ILE A 261 -13.62 17.20 5.19
C ILE A 261 -14.07 15.75 4.92
N SER A 262 -15.09 15.58 4.08
CA SER A 262 -15.59 14.25 3.67
C SER A 262 -14.48 13.43 2.98
N CYS A 263 -13.71 14.06 2.08
CA CYS A 263 -12.59 13.40 1.42
C CYS A 263 -11.48 12.98 2.38
N ILE A 264 -11.14 13.82 3.37
CA ILE A 264 -10.15 13.51 4.41
C ILE A 264 -10.62 12.30 5.24
N PHE A 265 -11.90 12.27 5.60
CA PHE A 265 -12.47 11.15 6.35
C PHE A 265 -12.46 9.83 5.56
N ASP A 266 -12.75 9.88 4.26
CA ASP A 266 -12.61 8.72 3.38
C ASP A 266 -11.17 8.18 3.35
N CYS A 267 -10.16 9.07 3.38
CA CYS A 267 -8.75 8.68 3.43
C CYS A 267 -8.41 7.90 4.71
N HIS A 268 -8.95 8.32 5.87
CA HIS A 268 -8.79 7.60 7.15
C HIS A 268 -9.42 6.20 7.12
N ARG A 269 -10.67 6.09 6.62
CA ARG A 269 -11.38 4.80 6.58
C ARG A 269 -10.66 3.74 5.74
N VAL A 270 -9.95 4.17 4.70
CA VAL A 270 -9.17 3.24 3.90
C VAL A 270 -7.96 2.74 4.68
N LYS A 271 -7.21 3.61 5.38
CA LYS A 271 -6.07 3.22 6.24
C LYS A 271 -6.46 2.12 7.25
N ASP A 272 -7.60 2.24 7.91
CA ASP A 272 -8.05 1.26 8.91
C ASP A 272 -8.37 -0.12 8.34
N LYS A 273 -8.67 -0.24 7.03
CA LYS A 273 -8.86 -1.55 6.38
C LYS A 273 -7.56 -2.32 6.16
N TRP A 274 -6.40 -1.66 6.27
CA TRP A 274 -5.09 -2.27 6.06
C TRP A 274 -4.41 -2.75 7.35
N LYS A 275 -4.95 -2.38 8.53
CA LYS A 275 -4.53 -2.89 9.85
C LYS A 275 -5.12 -4.27 10.15
#